data_AF-A0A843C2S3-F1
#
_entry.id   AF-A0A843C2S3-F1
#
_cell.length_a   1.000
_cell.length_b   1.000
_cell.length_c   1.000
_cell.angle_alpha   90.00
_cell.angle_beta   90.00
_cell.angle_gamma   90.00
#
_symmetry.space_group_name_H-M   'P 1'
#
loop_
_entity.id
_entity.type
_entity.pdbx_description
1 polymer ?
#
loop_
_entity_poly.entity_id
_entity_poly.type
_entity_poly.pdbx_seq_one_letter_code
_entity_poly.pdbx_strand_id
1 'polypeptide(L)'
;MKRKKNIALVLLIAMIISLFNAVIPGTAAENSNMPVSPEPPEKIDELQQWIYNQRYNFTVAENWITALSSEERERLCGYKPPTPPKSPLPENVDFRTINGMPNSQMALQSSEGELPSAYDAWELGYVTPVKNQGNCGSCWIFGAIADFESDVAIGESDLRDFSEQEVGDCNIWGAFCDGGNAYYTTNYFTKIGAADELCHLYAATAQTCQNCPILINVDNWRIITGSEGDNLFYVDTIKTAILNYGPVYSTIYASSTFKAYDGGVYEYHGVNRPPNHAIQIIGWDDTMGNGGAWMIKNSWGTSWGANGPYPGCAWVAYGSANLGDSTSAISGYNYADGQIHYHDEYGWIGAAAGCPPTTTAFGAVRFIPSQCGQLHSVDFWAVDPNMQYEIRIFDTISGGPSGYTFSNQLGSTQTGITQEKGHYSIPLDTPIWLDSGDDFVVQVKFTTTSGYDYPIPIDYEASSVVSGESYGSCDGFSFGKGIDYDIGISARQNVEECGCLGNCYTGSDCIGVPVATNVPCYACIDDSGRYWKPNMDDACFNDVEPFDLCLNYCPQCCNGLDDDLDEYSDYPDDDQCMCGLDPSEVEELPPVPELPTILLFSIGLLVLSGYVMVRRTNR
;
A
#
# COMPACT_ATOMS: atom_id res chain seq x y z
N MET A 1 -75.61 -19.10 -56.59
CA MET A 1 -74.55 -18.14 -56.95
C MET A 1 -73.77 -17.73 -55.70
N LYS A 2 -72.42 -17.63 -55.77
CA LYS A 2 -71.50 -16.81 -54.92
C LYS A 2 -71.97 -16.57 -53.46
N ARG A 3 -71.47 -17.23 -52.39
CA ARG A 3 -70.08 -17.41 -51.93
C ARG A 3 -69.18 -16.16 -52.14
N LYS A 4 -68.57 -15.70 -51.03
CA LYS A 4 -67.63 -14.55 -50.83
C LYS A 4 -68.24 -13.24 -50.27
N LYS A 5 -68.45 -13.23 -48.95
CA LYS A 5 -68.20 -12.14 -47.98
C LYS A 5 -68.09 -12.84 -46.61
N ASN A 6 -67.22 -12.36 -45.70
CA ASN A 6 -66.80 -12.95 -44.40
C ASN A 6 -65.47 -13.73 -44.34
N ILE A 7 -64.61 -13.69 -45.37
CA ILE A 7 -63.23 -14.23 -45.29
C ILE A 7 -62.16 -13.10 -45.20
N ALA A 8 -62.55 -11.85 -45.45
CA ALA A 8 -61.62 -10.72 -45.55
C ALA A 8 -61.15 -10.10 -44.21
N LEU A 9 -61.77 -10.43 -43.08
CA LEU A 9 -61.42 -9.83 -41.77
C LEU A 9 -60.57 -10.75 -40.88
N VAL A 10 -60.66 -12.08 -41.06
CA VAL A 10 -59.86 -13.06 -40.29
C VAL A 10 -58.45 -13.22 -40.86
N LEU A 11 -58.24 -12.94 -42.15
CA LEU A 11 -56.93 -13.03 -42.80
C LEU A 11 -56.00 -11.84 -42.54
N LEU A 12 -56.51 -10.70 -42.04
CA LEU A 12 -55.66 -9.53 -41.76
C LEU A 12 -54.92 -9.65 -40.40
N ILE A 13 -55.53 -10.35 -39.43
CA ILE A 13 -54.97 -10.53 -38.09
C ILE A 13 -53.97 -11.70 -38.05
N ALA A 14 -54.15 -12.71 -38.91
CA ALA A 14 -53.24 -13.85 -39.03
C ALA A 14 -51.90 -13.52 -39.74
N MET A 15 -51.77 -12.36 -40.41
CA MET A 15 -50.50 -11.94 -41.06
C MET A 15 -49.58 -11.10 -40.17
N ILE A 16 -50.00 -10.72 -38.95
CA ILE A 16 -49.20 -9.88 -38.03
C ILE A 16 -48.50 -10.71 -36.93
N ILE A 17 -48.84 -12.00 -36.79
CA ILE A 17 -48.34 -12.89 -35.72
C ILE A 17 -47.50 -14.06 -36.31
N SER A 18 -46.79 -13.83 -37.42
CA SER A 18 -45.96 -14.88 -38.06
C SER A 18 -44.62 -14.34 -38.61
N LEU A 19 -44.06 -13.31 -37.98
CA LEU A 19 -42.73 -12.77 -38.26
C LEU A 19 -41.73 -12.95 -37.10
N PHE A 20 -42.01 -13.90 -36.19
CA PHE A 20 -41.00 -14.42 -35.27
C PHE A 20 -40.48 -15.78 -35.74
N ASN A 21 -39.14 -15.89 -35.73
CA ASN A 21 -38.35 -17.12 -35.82
C ASN A 21 -38.34 -17.89 -37.14
N ALA A 22 -37.47 -17.44 -38.04
CA ALA A 22 -36.64 -18.32 -38.87
C ALA A 22 -35.23 -17.72 -39.02
N VAL A 23 -34.46 -17.70 -37.92
CA VAL A 23 -33.03 -17.38 -37.98
C VAL A 23 -32.31 -18.55 -38.64
N ILE A 24 -32.09 -18.43 -39.95
CA ILE A 24 -31.08 -19.25 -40.63
C ILE A 24 -29.72 -18.71 -40.15
N PRO A 25 -28.80 -19.56 -39.67
CA PRO A 25 -27.46 -19.11 -39.29
C PRO A 25 -26.71 -18.69 -40.55
N GLY A 26 -26.82 -17.40 -40.88
CA GLY A 26 -25.91 -16.75 -41.81
C GLY A 26 -24.52 -16.80 -41.19
N THR A 27 -23.62 -17.55 -41.81
CA THR A 27 -22.19 -17.49 -41.50
C THR A 27 -21.74 -16.05 -41.58
N ALA A 28 -21.38 -15.46 -40.45
CA ALA A 28 -20.67 -14.19 -40.41
C ALA A 28 -19.29 -14.42 -41.04
N ALA A 29 -19.19 -14.24 -42.35
CA ALA A 29 -17.91 -13.99 -42.98
C ALA A 29 -17.40 -12.66 -42.41
N GLU A 30 -16.21 -12.67 -41.81
CA GLU A 30 -15.51 -11.46 -41.41
C GLU A 30 -15.39 -10.55 -42.64
N ASN A 31 -16.17 -9.48 -42.65
CA ASN A 31 -16.04 -8.46 -43.68
C ASN A 31 -14.94 -7.51 -43.21
N SER A 32 -13.68 -7.93 -43.43
CA SER A 32 -12.43 -7.32 -42.94
C SER A 32 -12.10 -5.94 -43.54
N ASN A 33 -13.13 -5.18 -43.90
CA ASN A 33 -13.08 -3.84 -44.50
C ASN A 33 -14.17 -2.94 -43.91
N MET A 34 -14.25 -2.83 -42.57
CA MET A 34 -14.69 -1.54 -42.01
C MET A 34 -13.60 -0.51 -42.36
N PRO A 35 -13.95 0.69 -42.84
CA PRO A 35 -12.96 1.73 -43.05
C PRO A 35 -12.33 2.08 -41.70
N VAL A 36 -11.00 1.97 -41.61
CA VAL A 36 -10.24 2.52 -40.49
C VAL A 36 -10.62 3.99 -40.36
N SER A 37 -11.07 4.41 -39.17
CA SER A 37 -11.43 5.81 -38.94
C SER A 37 -10.21 6.69 -39.28
N PRO A 38 -10.36 7.73 -40.12
CA PRO A 38 -9.23 8.54 -40.54
C PRO A 38 -8.59 9.22 -39.32
N GLU A 39 -7.27 9.10 -39.20
CA GLU A 39 -6.50 9.74 -38.13
C GLU A 39 -6.87 11.25 -38.04
N PRO A 40 -7.09 11.77 -36.82
CA PRO A 40 -7.53 13.14 -36.61
C PRO A 40 -6.53 14.18 -37.14
N PRO A 41 -6.98 15.29 -37.74
CA PRO A 41 -6.11 16.36 -38.25
C PRO A 41 -5.47 17.15 -37.10
N GLU A 42 -4.33 17.83 -37.38
CA GLU A 42 -3.58 18.53 -36.34
C GLU A 42 -4.10 19.95 -36.02
N LYS A 43 -4.76 20.63 -36.95
CA LYS A 43 -5.27 22.00 -36.71
C LYS A 43 -6.58 21.96 -35.92
N ILE A 44 -6.71 22.82 -34.91
CA ILE A 44 -7.87 22.85 -34.01
C ILE A 44 -9.21 23.02 -34.74
N ASP A 45 -9.33 23.92 -35.72
CA ASP A 45 -10.57 24.09 -36.51
C ASP A 45 -10.96 22.82 -37.28
N GLU A 46 -9.97 22.14 -37.89
CA GLU A 46 -10.17 20.90 -38.63
C GLU A 46 -10.48 19.74 -37.69
N LEU A 47 -9.89 19.75 -36.49
CA LEU A 47 -10.07 18.75 -35.43
C LEU A 47 -11.45 18.86 -34.79
N GLN A 48 -11.91 20.06 -34.47
CA GLN A 48 -13.26 20.31 -33.95
C GLN A 48 -14.34 19.88 -34.97
N GLN A 49 -14.08 20.11 -36.26
CA GLN A 49 -14.94 19.64 -37.34
C GLN A 49 -14.91 18.11 -37.51
N TRP A 50 -13.77 17.46 -37.29
CA TRP A 50 -13.64 15.99 -37.26
C TRP A 50 -14.45 15.40 -36.08
N ILE A 51 -14.32 15.96 -34.88
CA ILE A 51 -15.06 15.56 -33.66
C ILE A 51 -16.58 15.63 -33.91
N TYR A 52 -17.05 16.76 -34.45
CA TYR A 52 -18.46 16.92 -34.84
C TYR A 52 -18.93 15.86 -35.85
N ASN A 53 -18.08 15.50 -36.83
CA ASN A 53 -18.41 14.48 -37.82
C ASN A 53 -18.47 13.06 -37.22
N GLN A 54 -17.67 12.77 -36.18
CA GLN A 54 -17.79 11.52 -35.40
C GLN A 54 -19.01 11.50 -34.46
N ARG A 55 -19.62 12.68 -34.20
CA ARG A 55 -20.72 12.91 -33.24
C ARG A 55 -20.33 12.80 -31.76
N TYR A 56 -19.05 12.98 -31.45
CA TYR A 56 -18.58 13.06 -30.07
C TYR A 56 -18.98 14.39 -29.41
N ASN A 57 -19.18 14.37 -28.09
CA ASN A 57 -19.73 15.49 -27.33
C ASN A 57 -18.68 16.26 -26.48
N PHE A 58 -17.55 16.65 -27.10
CA PHE A 58 -16.52 17.48 -26.47
C PHE A 58 -15.98 18.59 -27.39
N THR A 59 -15.32 19.59 -26.78
CA THR A 59 -14.63 20.68 -27.46
C THR A 59 -13.10 20.51 -27.39
N VAL A 60 -12.43 21.11 -28.37
CA VAL A 60 -10.97 21.26 -28.40
C VAL A 60 -10.58 22.73 -28.56
N ALA A 61 -9.43 23.11 -27.99
CA ALA A 61 -8.89 24.46 -28.05
C ALA A 61 -7.37 24.46 -28.24
N GLU A 62 -6.82 25.59 -28.67
CA GLU A 62 -5.38 25.81 -28.59
C GLU A 62 -4.94 25.93 -27.13
N ASN A 63 -3.96 25.10 -26.76
CA ASN A 63 -3.30 25.10 -25.45
C ASN A 63 -1.78 24.90 -25.64
N TRP A 64 -1.01 24.91 -24.54
CA TRP A 64 0.46 24.79 -24.60
C TRP A 64 0.94 23.48 -25.23
N ILE A 65 0.18 22.37 -25.10
CA ILE A 65 0.49 21.06 -25.71
C ILE A 65 0.30 21.11 -27.23
N THR A 66 -0.77 21.76 -27.70
CA THR A 66 -1.07 21.85 -29.14
C THR A 66 -0.06 22.72 -29.91
N ALA A 67 0.72 23.54 -29.20
CA ALA A 67 1.82 24.32 -29.76
C ALA A 67 3.15 23.55 -29.85
N LEU A 68 3.26 22.37 -29.23
CA LEU A 68 4.45 21.52 -29.29
C LEU A 68 4.56 20.74 -30.60
N SER A 69 5.78 20.33 -30.98
CA SER A 69 5.97 19.39 -32.08
C SER A 69 5.37 18.01 -31.77
N SER A 70 5.15 17.19 -32.80
CA SER A 70 4.59 15.83 -32.62
C SER A 70 5.45 14.95 -31.71
N GLU A 71 6.78 15.06 -31.81
CA GLU A 71 7.71 14.31 -30.95
C GLU A 71 7.62 14.76 -29.48
N GLU A 72 7.55 16.07 -29.22
CA GLU A 72 7.36 16.60 -27.87
C GLU A 72 5.99 16.20 -27.28
N ARG A 73 4.93 16.26 -28.09
CA ARG A 73 3.60 15.77 -27.68
C ARG A 73 3.61 14.29 -27.31
N GLU A 74 4.36 13.45 -28.02
CA GLU A 74 4.50 12.03 -27.68
C GLU A 74 5.27 11.82 -26.36
N ARG A 75 6.30 12.62 -26.08
CA ARG A 75 7.08 12.55 -24.82
C ARG A 75 6.28 12.88 -23.56
N LEU A 76 5.14 13.57 -23.66
CA LEU A 76 4.23 13.78 -22.51
C LEU A 76 3.64 12.47 -21.96
N CYS A 77 3.54 11.45 -22.80
CA CYS A 77 2.86 10.20 -22.51
C CYS A 77 3.87 9.13 -22.07
N GLY A 78 4.17 9.15 -20.77
CA GLY A 78 5.19 8.30 -20.16
C GLY A 78 4.70 7.04 -19.45
N TYR A 79 3.42 6.66 -19.57
CA TYR A 79 2.99 5.38 -19.00
C TYR A 79 3.55 4.23 -19.83
N LYS A 80 4.21 3.27 -19.15
CA LYS A 80 4.79 2.07 -19.74
C LYS A 80 4.30 0.84 -18.98
N PRO A 81 3.44 -0.01 -19.55
CA PRO A 81 2.98 -1.22 -18.88
C PRO A 81 4.15 -2.18 -18.59
N PRO A 82 4.11 -2.95 -17.48
CA PRO A 82 5.16 -3.92 -17.15
C PRO A 82 5.39 -4.92 -18.30
N THR A 83 6.65 -5.12 -18.68
CA THR A 83 7.06 -6.04 -19.75
C THR A 83 7.75 -7.28 -19.17
N PRO A 84 7.49 -8.48 -19.70
CA PRO A 84 8.17 -9.70 -19.24
C PRO A 84 9.69 -9.63 -19.46
N PRO A 85 10.49 -10.31 -18.62
CA PRO A 85 11.92 -10.47 -18.83
C PRO A 85 12.24 -11.01 -20.23
N LYS A 86 13.33 -10.52 -20.82
CA LYS A 86 13.78 -10.92 -22.18
C LYS A 86 14.42 -12.31 -22.21
N SER A 87 14.92 -12.77 -21.08
CA SER A 87 15.49 -14.11 -20.91
C SER A 87 14.38 -15.11 -20.57
N PRO A 88 14.53 -16.41 -20.93
CA PRO A 88 13.64 -17.46 -20.43
C PRO A 88 13.63 -17.49 -18.90
N LEU A 89 12.46 -17.70 -18.31
CA LEU A 89 12.30 -17.85 -16.86
C LEU A 89 12.70 -19.27 -16.40
N PRO A 90 13.22 -19.43 -15.17
CA PRO A 90 13.32 -20.72 -14.49
C PRO A 90 11.97 -21.44 -14.37
N GLU A 91 11.97 -22.78 -14.30
CA GLU A 91 10.73 -23.57 -14.21
C GLU A 91 9.91 -23.28 -12.93
N ASN A 92 10.55 -22.75 -11.88
CA ASN A 92 9.93 -22.36 -10.62
C ASN A 92 9.54 -20.88 -10.56
N VAL A 93 9.63 -20.12 -11.67
CA VAL A 93 9.30 -18.70 -11.76
C VAL A 93 8.32 -18.45 -12.92
N ASP A 94 7.22 -17.74 -12.63
CA ASP A 94 6.27 -17.25 -13.65
C ASP A 94 6.24 -15.71 -13.63
N PHE A 95 6.19 -15.10 -14.81
CA PHE A 95 5.93 -13.67 -14.96
C PHE A 95 4.55 -13.52 -15.56
N ARG A 96 3.59 -13.14 -14.71
CA ARG A 96 2.29 -12.70 -15.22
C ARG A 96 2.41 -11.24 -15.56
N THR A 97 2.37 -10.95 -16.87
CA THR A 97 1.84 -9.66 -17.31
C THR A 97 0.49 -9.43 -16.62
N ILE A 98 0.13 -8.18 -16.37
CA ILE A 98 -1.18 -7.79 -15.83
C ILE A 98 -2.32 -8.52 -16.58
N ASN A 99 -2.13 -8.71 -17.89
CA ASN A 99 -3.01 -9.35 -18.87
C ASN A 99 -3.12 -10.89 -18.72
N GLY A 100 -2.16 -11.55 -18.06
CA GLY A 100 -2.12 -13.00 -17.83
C GLY A 100 -2.64 -13.43 -16.46
N MET A 101 -2.95 -12.48 -15.58
CA MET A 101 -3.60 -12.77 -14.30
C MET A 101 -5.09 -13.06 -14.54
N PRO A 102 -5.64 -14.17 -14.03
CA PRO A 102 -7.06 -14.47 -14.21
C PRO A 102 -7.91 -13.37 -13.56
N ASN A 103 -8.76 -12.74 -14.37
CA ASN A 103 -9.84 -11.86 -13.91
C ASN A 103 -10.95 -12.70 -13.26
N SER A 104 -10.64 -13.41 -12.16
CA SER A 104 -11.68 -13.92 -11.27
C SER A 104 -12.39 -12.72 -10.68
N GLN A 105 -13.72 -12.70 -10.80
CA GLN A 105 -14.57 -11.55 -10.44
C GLN A 105 -14.11 -10.92 -9.12
N MET A 106 -13.50 -9.74 -9.22
CA MET A 106 -13.18 -8.92 -8.06
C MET A 106 -14.50 -8.38 -7.50
N ALA A 107 -15.16 -9.23 -6.72
CA ALA A 107 -16.24 -8.85 -5.84
C ALA A 107 -15.65 -8.05 -4.67
N LEU A 108 -15.14 -6.85 -4.99
CA LEU A 108 -15.09 -5.75 -4.05
C LEU A 108 -16.51 -5.63 -3.52
N GLN A 109 -16.75 -6.12 -2.31
CA GLN A 109 -18.08 -6.04 -1.71
C GLN A 109 -18.27 -4.59 -1.29
N SER A 110 -19.15 -3.87 -1.97
CA SER A 110 -19.63 -2.59 -1.45
C SER A 110 -20.23 -2.84 -0.07
N SER A 111 -19.76 -2.10 0.94
CA SER A 111 -20.30 -2.22 2.29
C SER A 111 -21.68 -1.56 2.36
N GLU A 112 -22.71 -2.32 1.99
CA GLU A 112 -24.14 -2.01 2.03
C GLU A 112 -24.61 -0.80 1.17
N GLY A 113 -24.92 -1.05 -0.11
CA GLY A 113 -25.72 -0.11 -0.92
C GLY A 113 -25.77 -0.42 -2.42
N GLU A 114 -26.79 0.12 -3.11
CA GLU A 114 -26.65 0.41 -4.56
C GLU A 114 -25.59 1.51 -4.73
N LEU A 115 -24.73 1.40 -5.75
CA LEU A 115 -23.74 2.43 -6.04
C LEU A 115 -24.45 3.76 -6.37
N PRO A 116 -23.98 4.92 -5.86
CA PRO A 116 -24.60 6.20 -6.17
C PRO A 116 -24.40 6.52 -7.65
N SER A 117 -25.40 7.16 -8.26
CA SER A 117 -25.36 7.51 -9.69
C SER A 117 -24.31 8.57 -10.04
N ALA A 118 -23.81 9.29 -9.05
CA ALA A 118 -22.70 10.23 -9.19
C ALA A 118 -21.88 10.31 -7.89
N TYR A 119 -20.61 10.65 -8.03
CA TYR A 119 -19.67 10.88 -6.93
C TYR A 119 -18.61 11.88 -7.37
N ASP A 120 -18.31 12.87 -6.53
CA ASP A 120 -17.33 13.91 -6.79
C ASP A 120 -16.40 14.04 -5.58
N ALA A 121 -15.16 13.53 -5.69
CA ALA A 121 -14.16 13.63 -4.63
C ALA A 121 -13.60 15.05 -4.45
N TRP A 122 -13.71 15.90 -5.48
CA TRP A 122 -13.23 17.28 -5.45
C TRP A 122 -14.16 18.15 -4.59
N GLU A 123 -15.49 18.04 -4.74
CA GLU A 123 -16.45 18.71 -3.84
C GLU A 123 -16.32 18.21 -2.39
N LEU A 124 -15.92 16.96 -2.18
CA LEU A 124 -15.67 16.39 -0.86
C LEU A 124 -14.34 16.85 -0.22
N GLY A 125 -13.46 17.51 -0.98
CA GLY A 125 -12.17 18.00 -0.49
C GLY A 125 -11.06 16.92 -0.44
N TYR A 126 -11.23 15.81 -1.15
CA TYR A 126 -10.28 14.70 -1.18
C TYR A 126 -9.29 14.77 -2.36
N VAL A 127 -9.22 15.91 -3.06
CA VAL A 127 -8.40 16.06 -4.27
C VAL A 127 -7.61 17.36 -4.19
N THR A 128 -6.29 17.25 -4.29
CA THR A 128 -5.36 18.40 -4.34
C THR A 128 -5.43 19.14 -5.68
N PRO A 129 -4.96 20.39 -5.76
CA PRO A 129 -4.91 21.16 -7.01
C PRO A 129 -4.21 20.43 -8.18
N VAL A 130 -4.53 20.84 -9.41
CA VAL A 130 -3.88 20.31 -10.62
C VAL A 130 -2.48 20.90 -10.80
N LYS A 131 -1.46 20.03 -10.77
CA LYS A 131 -0.06 20.34 -11.07
C LYS A 131 0.25 20.23 -12.59
N ASN A 132 1.50 20.44 -12.99
CA ASN A 132 1.90 20.41 -14.40
C ASN A 132 3.28 19.73 -14.61
N GLN A 133 3.28 18.57 -15.28
CA GLN A 133 4.48 17.80 -15.64
C GLN A 133 5.36 18.44 -16.73
N GLY A 134 4.90 19.54 -17.37
CA GLY A 134 5.61 20.15 -18.50
C GLY A 134 5.88 19.15 -19.62
N ASN A 135 7.01 19.29 -20.34
CA ASN A 135 7.36 18.47 -21.51
C ASN A 135 8.03 17.12 -21.16
N CYS A 136 7.70 16.53 -20.01
CA CYS A 136 8.35 15.35 -19.45
C CYS A 136 7.37 14.18 -19.34
N GLY A 137 7.78 12.96 -19.69
CA GLY A 137 6.96 11.74 -19.56
C GLY A 137 6.87 11.20 -18.14
N SER A 138 6.59 12.06 -17.17
CA SER A 138 6.49 11.73 -15.74
C SER A 138 5.05 11.54 -15.25
N CYS A 139 4.06 11.44 -16.16
CA CYS A 139 2.64 11.27 -15.79
C CYS A 139 2.39 10.08 -14.84
N TRP A 140 3.21 9.03 -14.94
CA TRP A 140 3.17 7.86 -14.06
C TRP A 140 3.49 8.20 -12.60
N ILE A 141 4.30 9.24 -12.35
CA ILE A 141 4.58 9.80 -11.02
C ILE A 141 3.40 10.66 -10.57
N PHE A 142 2.99 11.64 -11.38
CA PHE A 142 1.89 12.57 -11.04
C PHE A 142 0.57 11.84 -10.73
N GLY A 143 0.22 10.81 -11.51
CA GLY A 143 -0.99 10.02 -11.26
C GLY A 143 -0.93 9.27 -9.93
N ALA A 144 0.25 8.77 -9.54
CA ALA A 144 0.42 7.98 -8.32
C ALA A 144 0.61 8.86 -7.07
N ILE A 145 1.23 10.04 -7.20
CA ILE A 145 1.21 11.06 -6.15
C ILE A 145 -0.21 11.57 -5.95
N ALA A 146 -1.00 11.80 -7.01
CA ALA A 146 -2.39 12.24 -6.84
C ALA A 146 -3.24 11.22 -6.06
N ASP A 147 -3.10 9.92 -6.35
CA ASP A 147 -3.67 8.79 -5.60
C ASP A 147 -3.27 8.87 -4.11
N PHE A 148 -1.97 9.00 -3.82
CA PHE A 148 -1.43 9.09 -2.46
C PHE A 148 -1.91 10.35 -1.70
N GLU A 149 -1.86 11.52 -2.34
CA GLU A 149 -2.36 12.79 -1.80
C GLU A 149 -3.86 12.70 -1.45
N SER A 150 -4.64 11.90 -2.18
CA SER A 150 -6.07 11.72 -1.94
C SER A 150 -6.36 10.79 -0.76
N ASP A 151 -5.62 9.69 -0.61
CA ASP A 151 -5.69 8.81 0.57
C ASP A 151 -5.32 9.59 1.85
N VAL A 152 -4.26 10.40 1.79
CA VAL A 152 -3.86 11.29 2.91
C VAL A 152 -4.90 12.38 3.16
N ALA A 153 -5.50 12.99 2.12
CA ALA A 153 -6.56 13.98 2.29
C ALA A 153 -7.82 13.40 2.96
N ILE A 154 -8.17 12.14 2.66
CA ILE A 154 -9.26 11.42 3.32
C ILE A 154 -8.94 11.12 4.78
N GLY A 155 -7.70 10.71 5.09
CA GLY A 155 -7.26 10.38 6.45
C GLY A 155 -7.06 11.58 7.37
N GLU A 156 -6.39 12.63 6.90
CA GLU A 156 -6.00 13.79 7.71
C GLU A 156 -6.99 14.97 7.62
N SER A 157 -7.84 15.02 6.58
CA SER A 157 -8.55 16.24 6.17
C SER A 157 -7.62 17.41 5.84
N ASP A 158 -6.40 17.12 5.38
CA ASP A 158 -5.37 18.09 4.97
C ASP A 158 -4.86 17.78 3.56
N LEU A 159 -4.64 18.82 2.75
CA LEU A 159 -4.20 18.70 1.36
C LEU A 159 -2.67 18.85 1.31
N ARG A 160 -1.96 17.71 1.43
CA ARG A 160 -0.50 17.63 1.24
C ARG A 160 -0.13 17.87 -0.22
N ASP A 161 1.05 18.44 -0.45
CA ASP A 161 1.67 18.62 -1.77
C ASP A 161 2.98 17.85 -1.79
N PHE A 162 2.98 16.65 -2.38
CA PHE A 162 4.16 15.77 -2.39
C PHE A 162 5.02 15.97 -3.64
N SER A 163 6.33 15.79 -3.50
CA SER A 163 7.30 16.03 -4.58
C SER A 163 7.29 14.94 -5.65
N GLU A 164 6.79 15.26 -6.85
CA GLU A 164 7.00 14.40 -8.03
C GLU A 164 8.49 14.31 -8.43
N GLN A 165 9.29 15.31 -8.07
CA GLN A 165 10.70 15.36 -8.44
C GLN A 165 11.55 14.38 -7.60
N GLU A 166 11.32 14.30 -6.28
CA GLU A 166 12.00 13.35 -5.40
C GLU A 166 11.62 11.90 -5.76
N VAL A 167 10.32 11.64 -5.98
CA VAL A 167 9.84 10.33 -6.46
C VAL A 167 10.36 10.00 -7.87
N GLY A 168 10.75 10.99 -8.67
CA GLY A 168 11.37 10.74 -9.97
C GLY A 168 12.87 10.48 -9.89
N ASP A 169 13.61 11.25 -9.09
CA ASP A 169 15.07 11.24 -9.07
C ASP A 169 15.66 10.18 -8.14
N CYS A 170 14.96 9.85 -7.05
CA CYS A 170 15.39 8.84 -6.08
C CYS A 170 14.84 7.43 -6.36
N ASN A 171 14.03 7.28 -7.41
CA ASN A 171 13.40 6.03 -7.81
C ASN A 171 14.25 5.27 -8.82
N ILE A 172 14.64 4.05 -8.47
CA ILE A 172 15.51 3.19 -9.29
C ILE A 172 14.75 2.30 -10.29
N TRP A 173 13.42 2.25 -10.19
CA TRP A 173 12.55 1.37 -10.99
C TRP A 173 12.04 2.03 -12.27
N GLY A 174 11.77 3.34 -12.22
CA GLY A 174 11.33 4.14 -13.36
C GLY A 174 12.44 4.97 -14.01
N ALA A 175 12.13 5.62 -15.14
CA ALA A 175 13.10 6.37 -15.93
C ALA A 175 12.78 7.88 -16.01
N PHE A 176 12.30 8.48 -14.92
CA PHE A 176 11.83 9.88 -14.83
C PHE A 176 10.93 10.29 -16.04
N CYS A 177 11.49 11.04 -17.01
CA CYS A 177 10.77 11.53 -18.19
C CYS A 177 10.65 10.49 -19.30
N ASP A 178 11.48 9.44 -19.28
CA ASP A 178 11.34 8.30 -20.18
C ASP A 178 10.26 7.33 -19.68
N GLY A 179 9.62 7.58 -18.53
CA GLY A 179 8.37 6.91 -18.15
C GLY A 179 8.49 5.73 -17.18
N GLY A 180 7.33 5.17 -16.84
CA GLY A 180 7.16 4.15 -15.81
C GLY A 180 5.68 3.78 -15.58
N ASN A 181 5.34 3.20 -14.43
CA ASN A 181 3.99 2.77 -14.07
C ASN A 181 3.79 2.71 -12.54
N ALA A 182 2.56 2.43 -12.10
CA ALA A 182 2.18 2.39 -10.68
C ALA A 182 2.99 1.38 -9.82
N TYR A 183 3.54 0.30 -10.38
CA TYR A 183 4.38 -0.62 -9.61
C TYR A 183 5.70 0.06 -9.20
N TYR A 184 6.29 0.83 -10.11
CA TYR A 184 7.53 1.56 -9.87
C TYR A 184 7.37 2.68 -8.82
N THR A 185 6.22 3.36 -8.79
CA THR A 185 5.92 4.34 -7.72
C THR A 185 5.56 3.65 -6.41
N THR A 186 4.80 2.55 -6.44
CA THR A 186 4.42 1.83 -5.23
C THR A 186 5.63 1.21 -4.53
N ASN A 187 6.57 0.60 -5.28
CA ASN A 187 7.86 0.15 -4.74
C ASN A 187 8.61 1.29 -4.03
N TYR A 188 8.54 2.51 -4.55
CA TYR A 188 9.13 3.70 -3.91
C TYR A 188 8.36 4.11 -2.66
N PHE A 189 7.03 4.21 -2.72
CA PHE A 189 6.22 4.67 -1.59
C PHE A 189 6.20 3.69 -0.40
N THR A 190 6.26 2.38 -0.63
CA THR A 190 6.21 1.39 0.45
C THR A 190 7.54 1.27 1.20
N LYS A 191 8.68 1.59 0.55
CA LYS A 191 10.04 1.46 1.09
C LYS A 191 10.70 2.79 1.48
N ILE A 192 10.47 3.82 0.68
CA ILE A 192 11.07 5.16 0.87
C ILE A 192 10.00 6.14 1.32
N GLY A 193 8.85 6.24 0.63
CA GLY A 193 7.72 7.11 1.01
C GLY A 193 7.60 8.36 0.13
N ALA A 194 7.00 9.44 0.65
CA ALA A 194 6.88 10.73 -0.04
C ALA A 194 7.42 11.89 0.83
N ALA A 195 8.06 12.84 0.15
CA ALA A 195 8.52 14.11 0.71
C ALA A 195 7.66 15.29 0.22
N ASP A 196 7.74 16.43 0.91
CA ASP A 196 7.09 17.70 0.53
C ASP A 196 7.67 18.27 -0.77
N GLU A 197 6.83 18.77 -1.68
CA GLU A 197 7.24 19.44 -2.94
C GLU A 197 8.20 20.62 -2.70
N LEU A 198 8.09 21.33 -1.56
CA LEU A 198 9.00 22.42 -1.21
C LEU A 198 10.43 21.96 -0.92
N CYS A 199 10.66 20.66 -0.68
CA CYS A 199 12.01 20.13 -0.51
C CYS A 199 12.72 19.92 -1.86
N HIS A 200 12.04 19.35 -2.84
CA HIS A 200 12.58 19.13 -4.18
C HIS A 200 11.54 19.55 -5.23
N LEU A 201 11.65 20.79 -5.69
CA LEU A 201 10.69 21.41 -6.59
C LEU A 201 10.75 20.80 -8.00
N TYR A 202 9.58 20.59 -8.60
CA TYR A 202 9.45 19.99 -9.92
C TYR A 202 10.10 20.81 -11.05
N ALA A 203 11.08 20.18 -11.71
CA ALA A 203 11.93 20.79 -12.74
C ALA A 203 11.60 20.35 -14.18
N ALA A 204 10.65 19.42 -14.36
CA ALA A 204 10.30 18.80 -15.66
C ALA A 204 11.48 18.12 -16.40
N THR A 205 12.49 17.67 -15.65
CA THR A 205 13.64 16.90 -16.11
C THR A 205 14.28 16.22 -14.91
N ALA A 206 14.95 15.08 -15.12
CA ALA A 206 15.73 14.44 -14.06
C ALA A 206 16.79 15.41 -13.49
N GLN A 207 16.92 15.45 -12.17
CA GLN A 207 17.97 16.14 -11.42
C GLN A 207 18.80 15.12 -10.65
N THR A 208 19.42 15.53 -9.55
CA THR A 208 20.06 14.62 -8.59
C THR A 208 19.06 14.39 -7.46
N CYS A 209 18.84 13.13 -7.08
CA CYS A 209 18.08 12.75 -5.88
C CYS A 209 18.54 13.59 -4.69
N GLN A 210 17.60 14.20 -3.98
CA GLN A 210 17.92 14.95 -2.77
C GLN A 210 17.87 14.01 -1.55
N ASN A 211 18.19 14.55 -0.38
CA ASN A 211 18.01 13.83 0.88
C ASN A 211 16.84 14.50 1.61
N CYS A 212 15.65 14.46 1.01
CA CYS A 212 14.49 15.09 1.61
C CYS A 212 14.02 14.30 2.84
N PRO A 213 13.51 14.99 3.88
CA PRO A 213 12.75 14.34 4.94
C PRO A 213 11.51 13.69 4.31
N ILE A 214 11.45 12.37 4.36
CA ILE A 214 10.23 11.63 4.07
C ILE A 214 9.23 11.95 5.18
N LEU A 215 7.98 12.21 4.79
CA LEU A 215 6.89 12.47 5.72
C LEU A 215 6.09 11.20 5.99
N ILE A 216 5.71 10.48 4.93
CA ILE A 216 4.70 9.43 4.96
C ILE A 216 5.10 8.28 4.01
N ASN A 217 4.91 7.03 4.45
CA ASN A 217 5.02 5.81 3.65
C ASN A 217 3.64 5.23 3.32
N VAL A 218 3.51 4.57 2.16
CA VAL A 218 2.34 3.76 1.84
C VAL A 218 2.43 2.42 2.56
N ASP A 219 1.36 2.02 3.25
CA ASP A 219 1.23 0.68 3.83
C ASP A 219 0.63 -0.30 2.81
N ASN A 220 -0.34 0.19 2.05
CA ASN A 220 -1.29 -0.65 1.34
C ASN A 220 -1.56 -0.11 -0.06
N TRP A 221 -1.46 -0.99 -1.05
CA TRP A 221 -1.78 -0.69 -2.44
C TRP A 221 -2.54 -1.87 -3.07
N ARG A 222 -3.51 -1.59 -3.94
CA ARG A 222 -4.46 -2.56 -4.50
C ARG A 222 -4.48 -2.47 -6.02
N ILE A 223 -4.38 -3.60 -6.70
CA ILE A 223 -4.62 -3.72 -8.15
C ILE A 223 -6.13 -3.90 -8.33
N ILE A 224 -6.79 -2.91 -8.94
CA ILE A 224 -8.25 -2.88 -9.12
C ILE A 224 -8.66 -3.48 -10.48
N THR A 225 -7.89 -3.23 -11.54
CA THR A 225 -8.17 -3.76 -12.89
C THR A 225 -6.92 -4.21 -13.64
N GLY A 226 -7.13 -5.09 -14.61
CA GLY A 226 -6.11 -5.52 -15.56
C GLY A 226 -6.07 -4.65 -16.84
N SER A 227 -5.63 -5.25 -17.95
CA SER A 227 -5.63 -4.66 -19.31
C SER A 227 -6.97 -4.83 -20.07
N GLU A 228 -8.06 -4.92 -19.32
CA GLU A 228 -9.44 -5.03 -19.84
C GLU A 228 -10.39 -4.11 -19.06
N GLY A 229 -9.84 -3.18 -18.27
CA GLY A 229 -10.57 -2.34 -17.32
C GLY A 229 -11.45 -1.29 -18.00
N ASP A 230 -11.30 -1.09 -19.30
CA ASP A 230 -12.19 -0.29 -20.16
C ASP A 230 -13.55 -0.97 -20.43
N ASN A 231 -13.64 -2.29 -20.24
CA ASN A 231 -14.89 -3.03 -20.38
C ASN A 231 -15.90 -2.56 -19.32
N LEU A 232 -17.14 -2.29 -19.75
CA LEU A 232 -18.25 -1.84 -18.89
C LEU A 232 -18.45 -2.73 -17.64
N PHE A 233 -18.02 -3.99 -17.71
CA PHE A 233 -18.00 -4.90 -16.56
C PHE A 233 -17.20 -4.39 -15.34
N TYR A 234 -16.16 -3.58 -15.53
CA TYR A 234 -15.31 -3.05 -14.46
C TYR A 234 -15.72 -1.66 -13.96
N VAL A 235 -16.75 -1.03 -14.54
CA VAL A 235 -17.24 0.28 -14.05
C VAL A 235 -17.65 0.18 -12.58
N ASP A 236 -18.44 -0.82 -12.22
CA ASP A 236 -18.86 -1.00 -10.82
C ASP A 236 -17.69 -1.42 -9.90
N THR A 237 -16.67 -2.12 -10.42
CA THR A 237 -15.43 -2.43 -9.70
C THR A 237 -14.65 -1.15 -9.37
N ILE A 238 -14.42 -0.28 -10.36
CA ILE A 238 -13.70 0.99 -10.16
C ILE A 238 -14.50 1.93 -9.24
N LYS A 239 -15.81 2.05 -9.42
CA LYS A 239 -16.70 2.80 -8.50
C LYS A 239 -16.58 2.29 -7.06
N THR A 240 -16.60 0.97 -6.87
CA THR A 240 -16.49 0.37 -5.53
C THR A 240 -15.11 0.62 -4.91
N ALA A 241 -14.04 0.55 -5.72
CA ALA A 241 -12.70 0.94 -5.26
C ALA A 241 -12.66 2.40 -4.80
N ILE A 242 -13.26 3.32 -5.57
CA ILE A 242 -13.32 4.75 -5.20
C ILE A 242 -14.10 4.97 -3.89
N LEU A 243 -15.18 4.22 -3.64
CA LEU A 243 -15.92 4.32 -2.37
C LEU A 243 -15.17 3.71 -1.18
N ASN A 244 -14.33 2.71 -1.42
CA ASN A 244 -13.59 2.01 -0.37
C ASN A 244 -12.26 2.69 -0.01
N TYR A 245 -11.58 3.28 -0.99
CA TYR A 245 -10.19 3.74 -0.92
C TYR A 245 -9.99 5.21 -1.33
N GLY A 246 -10.99 5.84 -1.94
CA GLY A 246 -10.87 7.18 -2.50
C GLY A 246 -10.42 7.20 -3.97
N PRO A 247 -10.17 8.39 -4.53
CA PRO A 247 -9.72 8.59 -5.91
C PRO A 247 -8.53 7.72 -6.34
N VAL A 248 -8.67 7.00 -7.45
CA VAL A 248 -7.76 5.90 -7.86
C VAL A 248 -6.82 6.29 -9.00
N TYR A 249 -5.57 5.83 -8.97
CA TYR A 249 -4.68 5.85 -10.15
C TYR A 249 -5.31 5.05 -11.29
N SER A 250 -5.27 5.59 -12.52
CA SER A 250 -5.67 4.84 -13.72
C SER A 250 -4.88 5.30 -14.95
N THR A 251 -5.07 4.59 -16.06
CA THR A 251 -4.38 4.88 -17.33
C THR A 251 -5.37 5.16 -18.45
N ILE A 252 -4.92 5.93 -19.44
CA ILE A 252 -5.72 6.35 -20.59
C ILE A 252 -4.84 6.41 -21.85
N TYR A 253 -5.44 6.15 -23.01
CA TYR A 253 -4.84 6.45 -24.30
C TYR A 253 -5.03 7.94 -24.64
N ALA A 254 -4.03 8.73 -24.32
CA ALA A 254 -3.94 10.15 -24.66
C ALA A 254 -3.63 10.35 -26.15
N SER A 255 -4.67 10.27 -26.99
CA SER A 255 -4.61 10.62 -28.41
C SER A 255 -4.36 12.14 -28.63
N SER A 256 -4.24 12.57 -29.89
CA SER A 256 -4.17 13.99 -30.24
C SER A 256 -5.46 14.76 -29.91
N THR A 257 -6.64 14.14 -29.96
CA THR A 257 -7.89 14.77 -29.50
C THR A 257 -7.88 15.01 -27.99
N PHE A 258 -7.35 14.08 -27.20
CA PHE A 258 -7.22 14.26 -25.75
C PHE A 258 -6.25 15.40 -25.41
N LYS A 259 -5.09 15.47 -26.09
CA LYS A 259 -4.12 16.57 -25.92
C LYS A 259 -4.68 17.95 -26.24
N ALA A 260 -5.68 18.04 -27.11
CA ALA A 260 -6.37 19.28 -27.47
C ALA A 260 -7.67 19.53 -26.66
N TYR A 261 -8.06 18.62 -25.75
CA TYR A 261 -9.32 18.71 -25.00
C TYR A 261 -9.46 20.03 -24.22
N ASP A 262 -10.66 20.59 -24.28
CA ASP A 262 -11.04 21.84 -23.62
C ASP A 262 -12.23 21.66 -22.68
N GLY A 263 -13.29 20.95 -23.08
CA GLY A 263 -14.49 20.74 -22.26
C GLY A 263 -15.47 19.73 -22.85
N GLY A 264 -16.56 19.44 -22.12
CA GLY A 264 -17.56 18.42 -22.49
C GLY A 264 -17.14 16.99 -22.12
N VAL A 265 -17.81 15.98 -22.68
CA VAL A 265 -17.54 14.55 -22.36
C VAL A 265 -16.65 13.95 -23.44
N TYR A 266 -15.42 13.61 -23.06
CA TYR A 266 -14.40 13.09 -23.96
C TYR A 266 -14.72 11.65 -24.40
N GLU A 267 -14.74 11.46 -25.72
CA GLU A 267 -15.06 10.20 -26.38
C GLU A 267 -13.95 9.85 -27.39
N TYR A 268 -13.39 8.65 -27.31
CA TYR A 268 -12.48 8.12 -28.31
C TYR A 268 -12.65 6.60 -28.43
N HIS A 269 -13.24 6.18 -29.55
CA HIS A 269 -13.41 4.78 -29.94
C HIS A 269 -12.63 4.50 -31.23
N GLY A 270 -11.40 5.02 -31.31
CA GLY A 270 -10.52 4.88 -32.46
C GLY A 270 -9.89 3.49 -32.57
N VAL A 271 -8.73 3.39 -33.23
CA VAL A 271 -7.95 2.14 -33.26
C VAL A 271 -7.61 1.76 -31.82
N ASN A 272 -7.80 0.49 -31.44
CA ASN A 272 -7.40 0.01 -30.11
C ASN A 272 -5.87 0.15 -29.97
N ARG A 273 -5.47 1.09 -29.11
CA ARG A 273 -4.09 1.46 -28.80
C ARG A 273 -3.94 1.32 -27.29
N PRO A 274 -2.88 0.69 -26.77
CA PRO A 274 -2.70 0.57 -25.33
C PRO A 274 -2.62 1.96 -24.69
N PRO A 275 -3.05 2.11 -23.43
CA PRO A 275 -2.83 3.31 -22.66
C PRO A 275 -1.36 3.77 -22.72
N ASN A 276 -1.15 5.08 -22.78
CA ASN A 276 0.17 5.70 -22.85
C ASN A 276 0.34 6.86 -21.85
N HIS A 277 -0.73 7.23 -21.14
CA HIS A 277 -0.76 8.30 -20.17
C HIS A 277 -1.40 7.81 -18.87
N ALA A 278 -0.96 8.37 -17.75
CA ALA A 278 -1.48 8.06 -16.42
C ALA A 278 -2.16 9.29 -15.82
N ILE A 279 -3.27 9.05 -15.13
CA ILE A 279 -4.17 10.06 -14.55
C ILE A 279 -4.73 9.53 -13.23
N GLN A 280 -5.58 10.32 -12.58
CA GLN A 280 -6.38 9.85 -11.45
C GLN A 280 -7.88 9.93 -11.80
N ILE A 281 -8.66 8.89 -11.47
CA ILE A 281 -10.13 8.93 -11.52
C ILE A 281 -10.62 9.46 -10.17
N ILE A 282 -11.26 10.63 -10.19
CA ILE A 282 -11.71 11.37 -9.00
C ILE A 282 -13.24 11.36 -8.80
N GLY A 283 -13.98 10.64 -9.65
CA GLY A 283 -15.43 10.58 -9.56
C GLY A 283 -16.11 10.05 -10.81
N TRP A 284 -17.43 10.13 -10.83
CA TRP A 284 -18.27 9.75 -11.97
C TRP A 284 -19.65 10.42 -11.94
N ASP A 285 -20.35 10.39 -13.07
CA ASP A 285 -21.78 10.70 -13.19
C ASP A 285 -22.39 9.83 -14.29
N ASP A 286 -23.34 8.96 -13.91
CA ASP A 286 -24.07 8.04 -14.79
C ASP A 286 -25.08 8.76 -15.71
N THR A 287 -25.37 10.03 -15.45
CA THR A 287 -26.24 10.87 -16.29
C THR A 287 -25.50 11.60 -17.41
N MET A 288 -24.16 11.61 -17.35
CA MET A 288 -23.30 12.27 -18.34
C MET A 288 -23.05 11.42 -19.59
N GLY A 289 -22.79 12.08 -20.72
CA GLY A 289 -22.47 11.42 -21.98
C GLY A 289 -23.62 10.55 -22.52
N ASN A 290 -23.28 9.36 -23.02
CA ASN A 290 -24.22 8.39 -23.59
C ASN A 290 -24.27 7.10 -22.74
N GLY A 291 -24.47 7.24 -21.42
CA GLY A 291 -24.54 6.12 -20.47
C GLY A 291 -23.57 6.20 -19.29
N GLY A 292 -23.03 7.39 -19.01
CA GLY A 292 -22.16 7.68 -17.87
C GLY A 292 -20.73 8.06 -18.28
N ALA A 293 -20.09 8.83 -17.40
CA ALA A 293 -18.72 9.29 -17.57
C ALA A 293 -17.94 9.29 -16.25
N TRP A 294 -16.66 8.96 -16.35
CA TRP A 294 -15.65 9.20 -15.32
C TRP A 294 -15.30 10.68 -15.26
N MET A 295 -15.01 11.18 -14.06
CA MET A 295 -14.30 12.44 -13.85
C MET A 295 -12.84 12.13 -13.55
N ILE A 296 -11.91 12.74 -14.28
CA ILE A 296 -10.47 12.52 -14.12
C ILE A 296 -9.72 13.81 -13.81
N LYS A 297 -8.70 13.71 -12.96
CA LYS A 297 -7.66 14.73 -12.74
C LYS A 297 -6.45 14.41 -13.61
N ASN A 298 -5.96 15.40 -14.35
CA ASN A 298 -4.79 15.29 -15.23
C ASN A 298 -3.60 16.11 -14.68
N SER A 299 -2.42 15.91 -15.28
CA SER A 299 -1.13 16.49 -14.85
C SER A 299 -0.54 17.49 -15.84
N TRP A 300 -1.39 18.17 -16.63
CA TRP A 300 -0.98 19.11 -17.69
C TRP A 300 -1.27 20.59 -17.37
N GLY A 301 -1.51 20.91 -16.10
CA GLY A 301 -1.88 22.24 -15.64
C GLY A 301 -3.32 22.64 -16.01
N THR A 302 -3.81 23.67 -15.32
CA THR A 302 -5.21 24.14 -15.38
C THR A 302 -5.63 24.76 -16.73
N SER A 303 -4.69 25.03 -17.64
CA SER A 303 -4.97 25.52 -18.99
C SER A 303 -5.40 24.42 -19.98
N TRP A 304 -5.15 23.16 -19.67
CA TRP A 304 -5.71 22.03 -20.41
C TRP A 304 -7.06 21.64 -19.77
N GLY A 305 -8.08 21.30 -20.56
CA GLY A 305 -9.42 21.04 -20.00
C GLY A 305 -9.98 22.22 -19.21
N ALA A 306 -9.71 23.46 -19.63
CA ALA A 306 -10.07 24.66 -18.88
C ALA A 306 -11.60 24.87 -18.74
N ASN A 307 -12.38 24.26 -19.64
CA ASN A 307 -13.85 24.20 -19.63
C ASN A 307 -14.37 22.78 -19.28
N GLY A 308 -13.55 21.96 -18.61
CA GLY A 308 -13.94 20.70 -17.98
C GLY A 308 -14.76 20.90 -16.69
N PRO A 309 -14.99 19.84 -15.88
CA PRO A 309 -15.65 19.97 -14.58
C PRO A 309 -14.89 20.92 -13.64
N TYR A 310 -13.57 20.79 -13.63
CA TYR A 310 -12.62 21.68 -12.97
C TYR A 310 -11.46 21.95 -13.94
N PRO A 311 -10.78 23.12 -13.88
CA PRO A 311 -9.64 23.41 -14.75
C PRO A 311 -8.52 22.37 -14.56
N GLY A 312 -8.12 21.68 -15.64
CA GLY A 312 -7.16 20.57 -15.56
C GLY A 312 -7.79 19.18 -15.36
N CYS A 313 -9.12 19.12 -15.22
CA CYS A 313 -9.89 17.87 -15.11
C CYS A 313 -10.77 17.68 -16.36
N ALA A 314 -11.24 16.45 -16.58
CA ALA A 314 -12.10 16.12 -17.73
C ALA A 314 -13.21 15.14 -17.36
N TRP A 315 -14.33 15.21 -18.08
CA TRP A 315 -15.27 14.10 -18.18
C TRP A 315 -14.84 13.17 -19.30
N VAL A 316 -14.80 11.86 -19.07
CA VAL A 316 -14.45 10.83 -20.06
C VAL A 316 -15.53 9.75 -20.04
N ALA A 317 -16.18 9.47 -21.18
CA ALA A 317 -17.25 8.47 -21.23
C ALA A 317 -16.77 7.07 -20.80
N TYR A 318 -17.64 6.25 -20.21
CA TYR A 318 -17.31 4.85 -19.93
C TYR A 318 -16.98 4.08 -21.24
N GLY A 319 -15.96 3.21 -21.20
CA GLY A 319 -15.48 2.49 -22.40
C GLY A 319 -14.83 3.38 -23.47
N SER A 320 -14.31 4.54 -23.08
CA SER A 320 -13.63 5.50 -23.95
C SER A 320 -12.13 5.50 -23.70
N ALA A 321 -11.32 5.59 -24.76
CA ALA A 321 -9.87 5.80 -24.69
C ALA A 321 -9.09 4.79 -23.82
N ASN A 322 -9.62 3.57 -23.65
CA ASN A 322 -9.11 2.54 -22.75
C ASN A 322 -8.98 3.00 -21.28
N LEU A 323 -9.74 4.03 -20.87
CA LEU A 323 -9.76 4.51 -19.49
C LEU A 323 -10.36 3.46 -18.56
N GLY A 324 -9.64 3.15 -17.49
CA GLY A 324 -9.97 2.10 -16.54
C GLY A 324 -9.00 0.93 -16.60
N ASP A 325 -8.18 0.81 -17.65
CA ASP A 325 -7.07 -0.15 -17.71
C ASP A 325 -6.00 0.16 -16.65
N SER A 326 -5.42 -0.91 -16.08
CA SER A 326 -4.32 -0.83 -15.10
C SER A 326 -4.60 0.12 -13.92
N THR A 327 -5.85 0.09 -13.43
CA THR A 327 -6.30 0.91 -12.29
C THR A 327 -5.80 0.32 -10.98
N SER A 328 -5.35 1.18 -10.08
CA SER A 328 -4.91 0.83 -8.73
C SER A 328 -5.34 1.87 -7.71
N ALA A 329 -5.35 1.49 -6.43
CA ALA A 329 -5.65 2.40 -5.33
C ALA A 329 -4.60 2.27 -4.22
N ILE A 330 -4.16 3.39 -3.65
CA ILE A 330 -3.54 3.42 -2.33
C ILE A 330 -4.65 3.29 -1.27
N SER A 331 -4.36 2.68 -0.12
CA SER A 331 -5.37 2.32 0.90
C SER A 331 -4.80 2.35 2.31
N GLY A 332 -4.25 3.48 2.73
CA GLY A 332 -3.66 3.69 4.05
C GLY A 332 -2.14 3.82 4.02
N TYR A 333 -1.68 4.58 5.02
CA TYR A 333 -0.33 5.10 5.14
C TYR A 333 0.09 5.20 6.60
N ASN A 334 1.40 5.30 6.85
CA ASN A 334 1.99 5.62 8.15
C ASN A 334 3.02 6.74 8.01
N TYR A 335 3.25 7.49 9.08
CA TYR A 335 4.38 8.43 9.13
C TYR A 335 5.72 7.69 9.03
N ALA A 336 6.73 8.36 8.47
CA ALA A 336 8.05 7.79 8.26
C ALA A 336 8.95 7.90 9.51
N ASP A 337 8.47 7.43 10.67
CA ASP A 337 9.16 7.50 11.96
C ASP A 337 9.75 6.15 12.46
N GLY A 338 9.43 5.04 11.77
CA GLY A 338 9.97 3.71 12.03
C GLY A 338 11.15 3.27 11.14
N GLN A 339 11.63 2.04 11.35
CA GLN A 339 12.53 1.33 10.43
C GLN A 339 11.73 0.34 9.57
N ILE A 340 11.95 0.36 8.25
CA ILE A 340 11.46 -0.65 7.32
C ILE A 340 12.62 -1.58 6.95
N HIS A 341 12.43 -2.89 7.13
CA HIS A 341 13.40 -3.93 6.79
C HIS A 341 12.97 -4.61 5.48
N TYR A 342 13.81 -4.56 4.46
CA TYR A 342 13.56 -5.19 3.15
C TYR A 342 14.89 -5.58 2.49
N HIS A 343 14.82 -6.53 1.56
CA HIS A 343 15.95 -6.99 0.71
C HIS A 343 15.53 -7.12 -0.77
N ASP A 344 14.29 -6.78 -1.12
CA ASP A 344 13.79 -6.81 -2.49
C ASP A 344 13.98 -5.43 -3.13
N GLU A 345 15.21 -4.92 -3.26
CA GLU A 345 15.41 -3.54 -3.74
C GLU A 345 14.82 -3.30 -5.14
N TYR A 346 14.66 -4.33 -5.97
CA TYR A 346 14.03 -4.21 -7.29
C TYR A 346 12.49 -4.36 -7.25
N GLY A 347 11.96 -4.74 -6.09
CA GLY A 347 10.54 -4.76 -5.77
C GLY A 347 9.69 -5.64 -6.67
N TRP A 348 8.37 -5.62 -6.46
CA TRP A 348 7.50 -6.53 -7.18
C TRP A 348 6.99 -5.93 -8.49
N ILE A 349 7.42 -6.52 -9.61
CA ILE A 349 7.05 -6.09 -10.97
C ILE A 349 6.21 -7.13 -11.73
N GLY A 350 5.59 -8.08 -11.01
CA GLY A 350 4.68 -9.10 -11.56
C GLY A 350 5.27 -10.52 -11.66
N ALA A 351 6.48 -10.74 -11.15
CA ALA A 351 7.12 -12.07 -11.09
C ALA A 351 6.77 -12.82 -9.80
N ALA A 352 6.55 -14.13 -9.87
CA ALA A 352 6.31 -14.96 -8.70
C ALA A 352 7.05 -16.30 -8.78
N ALA A 353 7.55 -16.77 -7.64
CA ALA A 353 8.13 -18.09 -7.47
C ALA A 353 7.11 -19.11 -6.95
N GLY A 354 7.34 -20.38 -7.26
CA GLY A 354 6.37 -21.44 -7.00
C GLY A 354 6.94 -22.83 -6.76
N CYS A 355 6.03 -23.74 -6.44
CA CYS A 355 6.29 -25.17 -6.29
C CYS A 355 5.26 -25.98 -7.11
N PRO A 356 5.27 -25.92 -8.46
CA PRO A 356 4.25 -26.59 -9.27
C PRO A 356 4.23 -28.12 -9.05
N PRO A 357 3.05 -28.76 -8.99
CA PRO A 357 1.71 -28.22 -9.23
C PRO A 357 0.96 -27.88 -7.93
N THR A 358 1.62 -27.24 -6.95
CA THR A 358 1.00 -26.85 -5.68
C THR A 358 0.80 -25.34 -5.59
N THR A 359 -0.38 -24.95 -5.10
CA THR A 359 -0.76 -23.54 -4.87
C THR A 359 -0.20 -22.94 -3.57
N THR A 360 0.54 -23.73 -2.79
CA THR A 360 1.08 -23.35 -1.48
C THR A 360 2.60 -23.48 -1.47
N ALA A 361 3.28 -22.42 -1.05
CA ALA A 361 4.72 -22.43 -0.77
C ALA A 361 5.06 -21.44 0.34
N PHE A 362 6.30 -21.48 0.82
CA PHE A 362 6.77 -20.71 1.95
C PHE A 362 7.92 -19.82 1.51
N GLY A 363 7.78 -18.52 1.73
CA GLY A 363 8.89 -17.57 1.68
C GLY A 363 9.35 -17.24 3.09
N ALA A 364 10.65 -17.05 3.28
CA ALA A 364 11.20 -16.49 4.51
C ALA A 364 12.35 -15.54 4.20
N VAL A 365 12.46 -14.47 4.97
CA VAL A 365 13.48 -13.43 4.81
C VAL A 365 14.08 -13.11 6.17
N ARG A 366 15.42 -13.02 6.23
CA ARG A 366 16.18 -12.74 7.44
C ARG A 366 16.59 -11.27 7.51
N PHE A 367 16.32 -10.62 8.62
CA PHE A 367 16.61 -9.22 8.86
C PHE A 367 17.49 -9.04 10.10
N ILE A 368 18.26 -7.96 10.11
CA ILE A 368 19.07 -7.55 11.26
C ILE A 368 18.70 -6.09 11.55
N PRO A 369 17.98 -5.80 12.64
CA PRO A 369 17.52 -4.47 12.95
C PRO A 369 18.70 -3.58 13.36
N SER A 370 18.67 -2.32 12.92
CA SER A 370 19.77 -1.37 13.20
C SER A 370 19.60 -0.63 14.52
N GLN A 371 18.39 -0.69 15.08
CA GLN A 371 17.91 0.02 16.27
C GLN A 371 16.92 -0.90 17.01
N CYS A 372 16.70 -0.66 18.30
CA CYS A 372 15.74 -1.44 19.08
C CYS A 372 14.30 -0.96 18.85
N GLY A 373 13.33 -1.76 19.30
CA GLY A 373 11.92 -1.36 19.38
C GLY A 373 10.97 -2.46 18.92
N GLN A 374 9.79 -2.08 18.45
CA GLN A 374 8.68 -3.02 18.26
C GLN A 374 8.38 -3.27 16.78
N LEU A 375 8.63 -4.49 16.31
CA LEU A 375 8.09 -5.02 15.06
C LEU A 375 6.55 -5.04 15.17
N HIS A 376 5.88 -4.27 14.30
CA HIS A 376 4.43 -4.07 14.36
C HIS A 376 3.71 -4.49 13.09
N SER A 377 4.39 -4.62 11.94
CA SER A 377 3.79 -5.21 10.73
C SER A 377 4.77 -6.12 9.97
N VAL A 378 4.17 -7.04 9.21
CA VAL A 378 4.83 -7.79 8.14
C VAL A 378 4.19 -7.39 6.82
N ASP A 379 5.02 -7.04 5.87
CA ASP A 379 4.63 -6.51 4.58
C ASP A 379 4.89 -7.56 3.49
N PHE A 380 4.00 -7.71 2.52
CA PHE A 380 4.21 -8.58 1.35
C PHE A 380 3.28 -8.25 0.17
N TRP A 381 3.61 -8.78 -1.00
CA TRP A 381 2.77 -8.68 -2.19
C TRP A 381 1.85 -9.88 -2.38
N ALA A 382 0.54 -9.64 -2.39
CA ALA A 382 -0.46 -10.64 -2.75
C ALA A 382 -0.53 -10.79 -4.29
N VAL A 383 -0.13 -11.96 -4.79
CA VAL A 383 -0.10 -12.28 -6.23
C VAL A 383 -1.43 -12.84 -6.76
N ASP A 384 -2.37 -13.16 -5.87
CA ASP A 384 -3.69 -13.74 -6.15
C ASP A 384 -4.78 -13.00 -5.32
N PRO A 385 -6.03 -12.84 -5.80
CA PRO A 385 -7.13 -12.39 -4.96
C PRO A 385 -7.54 -13.50 -3.98
N ASN A 386 -8.10 -13.14 -2.83
CA ASN A 386 -8.47 -14.09 -1.75
C ASN A 386 -7.30 -14.95 -1.25
N MET A 387 -6.06 -14.46 -1.39
CA MET A 387 -4.84 -15.22 -1.09
C MET A 387 -4.69 -15.40 0.42
N GLN A 388 -4.54 -16.65 0.84
CA GLN A 388 -4.40 -16.98 2.26
C GLN A 388 -2.94 -16.90 2.67
N TYR A 389 -2.68 -16.34 3.85
CA TYR A 389 -1.35 -16.23 4.42
C TYR A 389 -1.29 -16.75 5.87
N GLU A 390 -0.12 -17.19 6.28
CA GLU A 390 0.22 -17.58 7.64
C GLU A 390 1.63 -17.05 7.96
N ILE A 391 1.70 -16.06 8.86
CA ILE A 391 2.91 -15.34 9.29
C ILE A 391 3.46 -15.99 10.56
N ARG A 392 4.78 -16.19 10.60
CA ARG A 392 5.55 -16.57 11.79
C ARG A 392 6.88 -15.80 11.82
N ILE A 393 7.26 -15.34 13.01
CA ILE A 393 8.55 -14.69 13.26
C ILE A 393 9.44 -15.65 14.05
N PHE A 394 10.70 -15.78 13.71
CA PHE A 394 11.64 -16.68 14.37
C PHE A 394 12.94 -15.97 14.76
N ASP A 395 13.47 -16.35 15.91
CA ASP A 395 14.70 -15.82 16.53
C ASP A 395 15.94 -16.67 16.19
N THR A 396 15.77 -17.87 15.63
CA THR A 396 16.90 -18.79 15.42
C THR A 396 16.83 -19.48 14.08
N ILE A 397 17.75 -19.09 13.19
CA ILE A 397 18.10 -19.82 11.97
C ILE A 397 19.11 -20.93 12.27
N SER A 398 18.96 -22.07 11.59
CA SER A 398 19.88 -23.21 11.68
C SER A 398 20.01 -23.93 10.34
N GLY A 399 21.02 -24.77 10.19
CA GLY A 399 21.28 -25.54 8.96
C GLY A 399 22.40 -24.94 8.11
N GLY A 400 22.27 -25.05 6.79
CA GLY A 400 23.30 -24.64 5.83
C GLY A 400 22.93 -24.91 4.38
N PRO A 401 23.88 -24.97 3.43
CA PRO A 401 23.59 -25.11 2.00
C PRO A 401 22.77 -26.34 1.58
N SER A 402 22.61 -27.34 2.45
CA SER A 402 21.77 -28.53 2.22
C SER A 402 20.33 -28.39 2.72
N GLY A 403 19.98 -27.27 3.36
CA GLY A 403 18.69 -26.99 3.96
C GLY A 403 18.84 -26.11 5.21
N TYR A 404 17.99 -25.09 5.33
CA TYR A 404 17.85 -24.23 6.51
C TYR A 404 16.53 -24.51 7.23
N THR A 405 16.51 -24.30 8.54
CA THR A 405 15.35 -24.46 9.42
C THR A 405 15.24 -23.26 10.36
N PHE A 406 14.02 -22.88 10.72
CA PHE A 406 13.76 -21.78 11.67
C PHE A 406 13.13 -22.32 12.96
N SER A 407 13.50 -21.72 14.08
CA SER A 407 13.13 -22.16 15.43
C SER A 407 13.12 -20.97 16.39
N ASN A 408 12.73 -21.19 17.65
CA ASN A 408 12.48 -20.12 18.64
C ASN A 408 11.48 -19.09 18.08
N GLN A 409 10.23 -19.52 17.89
CA GLN A 409 9.19 -18.64 17.35
C GLN A 409 8.91 -17.49 18.31
N LEU A 410 8.99 -16.26 17.80
CA LEU A 410 8.58 -15.04 18.48
C LEU A 410 7.09 -14.79 18.22
N GLY A 411 6.35 -14.45 19.26
CA GLY A 411 4.90 -14.23 19.20
C GLY A 411 4.08 -15.47 18.80
N SER A 412 2.83 -15.24 18.39
CA SER A 412 1.92 -16.27 17.89
C SER A 412 1.99 -16.44 16.36
N THR A 413 1.49 -17.56 15.85
CA THR A 413 1.23 -17.70 14.40
C THR A 413 -0.03 -16.91 14.07
N GLN A 414 0.05 -16.00 13.10
CA GLN A 414 -1.08 -15.20 12.63
C GLN A 414 -1.50 -15.64 11.23
N THR A 415 -2.80 -15.68 10.96
CA THR A 415 -3.35 -16.13 9.66
C THR A 415 -4.40 -15.17 9.15
N GLY A 416 -4.44 -14.95 7.83
CA GLY A 416 -5.46 -14.12 7.22
C GLY A 416 -5.66 -14.39 5.74
N ILE A 417 -6.47 -13.54 5.11
CA ILE A 417 -6.86 -13.62 3.70
C ILE A 417 -6.84 -12.20 3.13
N THR A 418 -6.05 -11.97 2.07
CA THR A 418 -6.09 -10.71 1.31
C THR A 418 -7.34 -10.66 0.43
N GLN A 419 -7.87 -9.48 0.11
CA GLN A 419 -9.05 -9.40 -0.77
C GLN A 419 -8.61 -9.29 -2.23
N GLU A 420 -7.89 -8.22 -2.56
CA GLU A 420 -7.31 -7.95 -3.87
C GLU A 420 -5.84 -8.40 -3.95
N LYS A 421 -5.29 -8.37 -5.17
CA LYS A 421 -3.84 -8.41 -5.41
C LYS A 421 -3.22 -7.05 -5.07
N GLY A 422 -1.95 -7.01 -4.71
CA GLY A 422 -1.22 -5.77 -4.41
C GLY A 422 -0.34 -5.85 -3.16
N HIS A 423 0.16 -4.72 -2.67
CA HIS A 423 1.01 -4.65 -1.48
C HIS A 423 0.17 -4.56 -0.22
N TYR A 424 0.46 -5.39 0.78
CA TYR A 424 -0.18 -5.38 2.09
C TYR A 424 0.86 -5.20 3.18
N SER A 425 0.67 -4.20 4.04
CA SER A 425 1.22 -4.20 5.41
C SER A 425 0.18 -4.83 6.33
N ILE A 426 0.54 -5.96 6.95
CA ILE A 426 -0.31 -6.70 7.88
C ILE A 426 0.14 -6.40 9.32
N PRO A 427 -0.66 -5.67 10.12
CA PRO A 427 -0.37 -5.47 11.54
C PRO A 427 -0.29 -6.80 12.29
N LEU A 428 0.70 -6.94 13.17
CA LEU A 428 0.85 -8.10 14.03
C LEU A 428 -0.16 -8.04 15.20
N ASP A 429 -0.85 -9.15 15.48
CA ASP A 429 -1.80 -9.29 16.60
C ASP A 429 -1.18 -8.92 17.97
N THR A 430 0.15 -9.03 18.08
CA THR A 430 0.95 -8.58 19.22
C THR A 430 2.32 -8.14 18.69
N PRO A 431 2.72 -6.87 18.90
CA PRO A 431 4.05 -6.40 18.51
C PRO A 431 5.17 -7.22 19.17
N ILE A 432 6.27 -7.40 18.46
CA ILE A 432 7.42 -8.19 18.90
C ILE A 432 8.59 -7.25 19.16
N TRP A 433 9.17 -7.32 20.35
CA TRP A 433 10.38 -6.58 20.67
C TRP A 433 11.58 -7.13 19.87
N LEU A 434 12.36 -6.22 19.30
CA LEU A 434 13.59 -6.50 18.57
C LEU A 434 14.75 -5.73 19.21
N ASP A 435 15.86 -6.40 19.44
CA ASP A 435 17.10 -5.79 19.93
C ASP A 435 18.07 -5.49 18.77
N SER A 436 18.70 -4.32 18.82
CA SER A 436 19.61 -3.82 17.78
C SER A 436 20.76 -4.80 17.52
N GLY A 437 20.86 -5.28 16.28
CA GLY A 437 21.90 -6.21 15.84
C GLY A 437 21.58 -7.69 16.05
N ASP A 438 20.44 -8.04 16.67
CA ASP A 438 20.01 -9.43 16.84
C ASP A 438 19.04 -9.84 15.72
N ASP A 439 19.29 -10.98 15.08
CA ASP A 439 18.63 -11.30 13.82
C ASP A 439 17.29 -12.03 13.98
N PHE A 440 16.32 -11.67 13.14
CA PHE A 440 15.02 -12.34 13.10
C PHE A 440 14.67 -12.77 11.67
N VAL A 441 13.85 -13.81 11.56
CA VAL A 441 13.35 -14.34 10.29
C VAL A 441 11.85 -14.18 10.23
N VAL A 442 11.38 -13.44 9.23
CA VAL A 442 9.96 -13.37 8.86
C VAL A 442 9.67 -14.50 7.90
N GLN A 443 8.84 -15.47 8.29
CA GLN A 443 8.35 -16.54 7.43
C GLN A 443 6.88 -16.30 7.11
N VAL A 444 6.53 -16.28 5.82
CA VAL A 444 5.16 -16.27 5.34
C VAL A 444 4.90 -17.48 4.46
N LYS A 445 3.94 -18.30 4.87
CA LYS A 445 3.33 -19.33 4.03
C LYS A 445 2.23 -18.68 3.21
N PHE A 446 2.30 -18.84 1.91
CA PHE A 446 1.35 -18.27 0.96
C PHE A 446 0.55 -19.39 0.29
N THR A 447 -0.76 -19.18 0.10
CA THR A 447 -1.64 -20.09 -0.64
C THR A 447 -2.55 -19.31 -1.59
N THR A 448 -2.41 -19.53 -2.90
CA THR A 448 -3.35 -19.00 -3.89
C THR A 448 -4.67 -19.76 -3.85
N THR A 449 -5.76 -19.11 -4.27
CA THR A 449 -7.10 -19.71 -4.33
C THR A 449 -7.61 -19.86 -5.76
N SER A 450 -7.04 -19.14 -6.73
CA SER A 450 -7.38 -19.28 -8.16
C SER A 450 -6.85 -20.55 -8.83
N GLY A 451 -5.98 -21.32 -8.15
CA GLY A 451 -5.25 -22.44 -8.75
C GLY A 451 -3.91 -22.03 -9.39
N TYR A 452 -3.24 -21.02 -8.83
CA TYR A 452 -1.96 -20.53 -9.35
C TYR A 452 -0.77 -21.06 -8.53
N ASP A 453 0.10 -21.83 -9.17
CA ASP A 453 1.15 -22.60 -8.49
C ASP A 453 2.41 -21.78 -8.11
N TYR A 454 2.36 -20.46 -8.27
CA TYR A 454 3.47 -19.54 -7.97
C TYR A 454 3.02 -18.47 -6.95
N PRO A 455 2.87 -18.84 -5.65
CA PRO A 455 2.35 -17.95 -4.61
C PRO A 455 3.38 -16.98 -4.02
N ILE A 456 4.69 -17.14 -4.24
CA ILE A 456 5.71 -16.30 -3.56
C ILE A 456 6.03 -15.07 -4.43
N PRO A 457 5.82 -13.84 -3.97
CA PRO A 457 6.24 -12.64 -4.72
C PRO A 457 7.77 -12.48 -4.71
N ILE A 458 8.36 -12.07 -5.85
CA ILE A 458 9.82 -11.96 -6.01
C ILE A 458 10.24 -10.75 -6.88
N ASP A 459 11.47 -10.26 -6.72
CA ASP A 459 12.04 -9.14 -7.49
C ASP A 459 12.85 -9.58 -8.73
N TYR A 460 12.24 -10.40 -9.58
CA TYR A 460 12.93 -11.05 -10.70
C TYR A 460 13.24 -10.09 -11.87
N GLU A 461 14.37 -9.39 -11.79
CA GLU A 461 14.96 -8.63 -12.91
C GLU A 461 16.43 -9.02 -13.14
N ALA A 462 16.89 -8.96 -14.40
CA ALA A 462 18.26 -9.36 -14.78
C ALA A 462 19.40 -8.50 -14.18
N SER A 463 19.04 -7.44 -13.45
CA SER A 463 19.95 -6.55 -12.71
C SER A 463 19.72 -6.57 -11.20
N SER A 464 18.81 -7.39 -10.66
CA SER A 464 18.57 -7.40 -9.22
C SER A 464 19.80 -7.90 -8.45
N VAL A 465 20.06 -7.25 -7.31
CA VAL A 465 21.17 -7.59 -6.42
C VAL A 465 20.62 -8.55 -5.39
N VAL A 466 20.90 -9.84 -5.56
CA VAL A 466 20.45 -10.85 -4.59
C VAL A 466 21.17 -10.64 -3.26
N SER A 467 20.44 -10.22 -2.22
CA SER A 467 20.93 -10.01 -0.84
C SER A 467 21.56 -11.28 -0.26
N GLY A 468 21.02 -12.42 -0.69
CA GLY A 468 21.29 -13.75 -0.15
C GLY A 468 20.44 -14.10 1.06
N GLU A 469 19.73 -13.17 1.71
CA GLU A 469 18.95 -13.38 2.93
C GLU A 469 17.48 -13.80 2.69
N SER A 470 17.14 -14.14 1.44
CA SER A 470 15.86 -14.75 1.04
C SER A 470 15.94 -16.29 0.95
N TYR A 471 14.87 -16.94 1.42
CA TYR A 471 14.78 -18.39 1.61
C TYR A 471 13.43 -18.94 1.12
N GLY A 472 13.44 -19.93 0.23
CA GLY A 472 12.23 -20.58 -0.31
C GLY A 472 12.04 -22.02 0.14
N SER A 473 10.80 -22.46 0.34
CA SER A 473 10.45 -23.87 0.61
C SER A 473 9.08 -24.28 0.03
N CYS A 474 8.97 -25.54 -0.38
CA CYS A 474 7.72 -26.17 -0.78
C CYS A 474 7.03 -26.95 0.36
N ASP A 475 7.74 -27.26 1.44
CA ASP A 475 7.25 -28.09 2.55
C ASP A 475 7.09 -27.35 3.88
N GLY A 476 7.77 -26.19 4.03
CA GLY A 476 7.76 -25.39 5.26
C GLY A 476 8.61 -25.97 6.39
N PHE A 477 9.43 -26.99 6.11
CA PHE A 477 10.35 -27.63 7.05
C PHE A 477 11.82 -27.44 6.67
N SER A 478 12.13 -27.46 5.37
CA SER A 478 13.49 -27.26 4.85
C SER A 478 13.50 -26.17 3.78
N PHE A 479 14.31 -25.15 4.01
CA PHE A 479 14.41 -23.97 3.16
C PHE A 479 15.73 -23.93 2.36
N GLY A 480 15.66 -23.52 1.10
CA GLY A 480 16.83 -23.22 0.27
C GLY A 480 17.20 -21.74 0.33
N LYS A 481 18.47 -21.42 0.57
CA LYS A 481 19.05 -20.07 0.52
C LYS A 481 19.69 -19.81 -0.84
N GLY A 482 19.72 -18.55 -1.30
CA GLY A 482 20.41 -18.18 -2.54
C GLY A 482 19.62 -18.57 -3.79
N ILE A 483 18.32 -18.32 -3.75
CA ILE A 483 17.47 -18.16 -4.93
C ILE A 483 17.98 -16.98 -5.77
N ASP A 484 17.83 -17.03 -7.10
CA ASP A 484 18.33 -16.00 -8.05
C ASP A 484 17.52 -14.68 -8.03
N TYR A 485 16.89 -14.38 -6.89
CA TYR A 485 15.94 -13.29 -6.65
C TYR A 485 15.72 -13.16 -5.13
N ASP A 486 15.32 -11.99 -4.67
CA ASP A 486 14.82 -11.78 -3.33
C ASP A 486 13.30 -11.92 -3.26
N ILE A 487 12.81 -12.29 -2.08
CA ILE A 487 11.38 -12.50 -1.83
C ILE A 487 10.79 -11.16 -1.37
N GLY A 488 9.66 -10.77 -1.98
CA GLY A 488 8.89 -9.58 -1.63
C GLY A 488 8.14 -9.70 -0.31
N ILE A 489 8.88 -9.94 0.78
CA ILE A 489 8.49 -9.82 2.18
C ILE A 489 9.34 -8.70 2.79
N SER A 490 8.70 -7.80 3.53
CA SER A 490 9.35 -6.75 4.30
C SER A 490 8.76 -6.72 5.72
N ALA A 491 9.33 -5.91 6.62
CA ALA A 491 8.87 -5.80 8.01
C ALA A 491 8.98 -4.35 8.49
N ARG A 492 8.02 -3.87 9.29
CA ARG A 492 8.05 -2.51 9.88
C ARG A 492 8.17 -2.55 11.39
N GLN A 493 9.04 -1.69 11.89
CA GLN A 493 9.41 -1.58 13.30
C GLN A 493 9.31 -0.12 13.75
N ASN A 494 8.68 0.11 14.91
CA ASN A 494 8.79 1.38 15.62
C ASN A 494 10.17 1.46 16.27
N VAL A 495 10.87 2.57 16.09
CA VAL A 495 12.15 2.82 16.76
C VAL A 495 11.89 3.24 18.20
N GLU A 496 12.46 2.50 19.14
CA GLU A 496 12.42 2.83 20.57
C GLU A 496 13.83 2.76 21.17
N GLU A 497 14.08 3.48 22.26
CA GLU A 497 15.34 3.31 23.01
C GLU A 497 15.44 1.87 23.49
N CYS A 498 16.63 1.26 23.37
CA CYS A 498 16.88 -0.10 23.83
C CYS A 498 16.62 -0.24 25.34
N GLY A 499 15.42 -0.70 25.70
CA GLY A 499 15.05 -0.97 27.08
C GLY A 499 15.93 -2.06 27.67
N CYS A 500 16.39 -1.87 28.91
CA CYS A 500 17.03 -2.96 29.64
C CYS A 500 15.98 -4.04 29.95
N LEU A 501 16.02 -5.16 29.24
CA LEU A 501 15.21 -6.35 29.52
C LEU A 501 15.73 -7.07 30.78
N GLY A 502 15.47 -6.45 31.94
CA GLY A 502 15.81 -7.00 33.24
C GLY A 502 15.22 -6.17 34.39
N ASN A 503 14.93 -6.83 35.51
CA ASN A 503 14.55 -6.13 36.74
C ASN A 503 15.78 -5.40 37.30
N CYS A 504 15.89 -4.10 37.04
CA CYS A 504 16.75 -3.24 37.84
C CYS A 504 16.16 -3.14 39.26
N TYR A 505 16.70 -3.91 40.20
CA TYR A 505 16.39 -3.72 41.62
C TYR A 505 16.91 -2.34 42.04
N THR A 506 16.00 -1.37 42.16
CA THR A 506 16.27 -0.15 42.91
C THR A 506 16.40 -0.52 44.38
N GLY A 507 17.63 -0.72 44.84
CA GLY A 507 17.94 -0.62 46.27
C GLY A 507 17.40 0.73 46.76
N SER A 508 16.66 0.69 47.87
CA SER A 508 15.89 1.82 48.37
C SER A 508 16.79 2.86 49.05
N ASP A 509 17.57 3.62 48.26
CA ASP A 509 18.31 4.80 48.74
C ASP A 509 18.63 5.87 47.65
N CYS A 510 18.07 5.74 46.44
CA CYS A 510 18.27 6.72 45.36
C CYS A 510 17.29 7.92 45.42
N ILE A 511 17.31 8.69 46.51
CA ILE A 511 16.64 10.00 46.56
C ILE A 511 17.59 11.07 45.99
N GLY A 512 17.29 11.57 44.79
CA GLY A 512 17.74 12.91 44.37
C GLY A 512 18.85 13.03 43.32
N VAL A 513 19.04 12.06 42.42
CA VAL A 513 19.89 12.23 41.22
C VAL A 513 19.03 12.14 39.95
N PRO A 514 19.10 13.10 39.01
CA PRO A 514 18.41 13.01 37.74
C PRO A 514 18.94 11.83 36.90
N VAL A 515 18.03 11.15 36.19
CA VAL A 515 18.37 10.04 35.30
C VAL A 515 19.42 10.50 34.28
N ALA A 516 20.60 9.90 34.32
CA ALA A 516 21.63 10.12 33.31
C ALA A 516 21.27 9.31 32.06
N THR A 517 20.96 10.01 30.97
CA THR A 517 20.87 9.42 29.64
C THR A 517 22.25 8.92 29.17
N ASN A 518 22.27 7.91 28.30
CA ASN A 518 23.45 7.24 27.73
C ASN A 518 24.25 6.30 28.65
N VAL A 519 23.73 5.10 28.95
CA VAL A 519 24.57 3.94 29.33
C VAL A 519 24.12 2.69 28.54
N PRO A 520 24.96 2.12 27.66
CA PRO A 520 24.66 0.86 26.97
C PRO A 520 24.80 -0.34 27.92
N CYS A 521 23.81 -1.23 27.95
CA CYS A 521 23.77 -2.34 28.90
C CYS A 521 24.59 -3.57 28.45
N TYR A 522 25.93 -3.47 28.48
CA TYR A 522 26.83 -4.65 28.40
C TYR A 522 28.05 -4.64 29.34
N ALA A 523 28.22 -3.60 30.16
CA ALA A 523 29.23 -3.56 31.23
C ALA A 523 28.81 -2.58 32.33
N CYS A 524 28.97 -2.97 33.61
CA CYS A 524 29.02 -1.99 34.69
C CYS A 524 30.37 -1.27 34.63
N ILE A 525 30.36 0.05 34.46
CA ILE A 525 31.56 0.89 34.53
C ILE A 525 31.64 1.44 35.96
N ASP A 526 32.75 1.19 36.66
CA ASP A 526 33.05 1.86 37.93
C ASP A 526 33.58 3.29 37.69
N ASP A 527 33.63 4.11 38.75
CA ASP A 527 34.12 5.49 38.72
C ASP A 527 35.59 5.65 38.26
N SER A 528 36.31 4.54 37.99
CA SER A 528 37.67 4.52 37.44
C SER A 528 37.76 4.18 35.94
N GLY A 529 36.63 3.88 35.28
CA GLY A 529 36.55 3.75 33.82
C GLY A 529 37.08 2.44 33.24
N ARG A 530 36.93 1.30 33.95
CA ARG A 530 37.33 -0.03 33.46
C ARG A 530 36.15 -0.85 32.96
N TYR A 531 36.39 -1.66 31.93
CA TYR A 531 35.40 -2.54 31.31
C TYR A 531 35.33 -3.91 32.01
N TRP A 532 34.13 -4.44 32.17
CA TRP A 532 33.86 -5.82 32.61
C TRP A 532 32.83 -6.49 31.70
N LYS A 533 33.07 -7.74 31.33
CA LYS A 533 32.11 -8.61 30.62
C LYS A 533 31.91 -9.87 31.47
N PRO A 534 30.67 -10.27 31.82
CA PRO A 534 30.45 -11.54 32.48
C PRO A 534 30.60 -12.65 31.44
N ASN A 535 31.56 -13.53 31.67
CA ASN A 535 31.65 -14.84 31.05
C ASN A 535 31.44 -15.85 32.18
N MET A 536 30.51 -16.80 32.04
CA MET A 536 30.09 -17.69 33.15
C MET A 536 31.14 -18.73 33.61
N ASP A 537 32.37 -18.66 33.07
CA ASP A 537 33.50 -19.55 33.40
C ASP A 537 34.67 -18.84 34.12
N ASP A 538 34.60 -17.53 34.40
CA ASP A 538 35.74 -16.79 34.99
C ASP A 538 35.85 -16.92 36.52
N ALA A 539 37.01 -17.39 36.98
CA ALA A 539 37.28 -17.90 38.32
C ALA A 539 37.47 -16.82 39.43
N CYS A 540 36.70 -15.73 39.39
CA CYS A 540 36.79 -14.61 40.35
C CYS A 540 35.83 -14.67 41.55
N PHE A 541 35.08 -15.77 41.73
CA PHE A 541 34.12 -15.96 42.84
C PHE A 541 34.52 -17.08 43.83
N ASN A 542 35.78 -17.51 43.84
CA ASN A 542 36.25 -18.55 44.77
C ASN A 542 36.72 -18.02 46.15
N ASP A 543 36.89 -16.70 46.32
CA ASP A 543 37.59 -16.11 47.48
C ASP A 543 36.81 -14.97 48.17
N VAL A 544 35.46 -14.94 48.10
CA VAL A 544 34.64 -13.97 48.84
C VAL A 544 33.57 -14.68 49.66
N GLU A 545 33.79 -14.76 50.96
CA GLU A 545 32.86 -15.33 51.94
C GLU A 545 31.55 -14.51 51.99
N PRO A 546 30.35 -15.14 52.07
CA PRO A 546 29.08 -14.43 52.16
C PRO A 546 28.98 -13.45 53.35
N PHE A 547 29.76 -13.69 54.40
CA PHE A 547 29.86 -12.83 55.58
C PHE A 547 30.46 -11.44 55.27
N ASP A 548 31.48 -11.38 54.42
CA ASP A 548 32.11 -10.12 53.98
C ASP A 548 31.15 -9.27 53.14
N LEU A 549 30.25 -9.90 52.39
CA LEU A 549 29.18 -9.21 51.68
C LEU A 549 28.16 -8.60 52.67
N CYS A 550 27.79 -9.31 53.74
CA CYS A 550 26.89 -8.73 54.75
C CYS A 550 27.52 -7.53 55.47
N LEU A 551 28.78 -7.63 55.90
CA LEU A 551 29.46 -6.53 56.61
C LEU A 551 29.65 -5.28 55.76
N ASN A 552 29.86 -5.41 54.45
CA ASN A 552 30.06 -4.25 53.58
C ASN A 552 28.75 -3.54 53.19
N TYR A 553 27.65 -4.29 53.00
CA TYR A 553 26.38 -3.72 52.48
C TYR A 553 25.28 -3.56 53.54
N CYS A 554 25.33 -4.30 54.65
CA CYS A 554 24.39 -4.17 55.76
C CYS A 554 25.07 -4.30 57.15
N PRO A 555 26.09 -3.46 57.45
CA PRO A 555 26.88 -3.55 58.70
C PRO A 555 26.06 -3.41 59.98
N GLN A 556 24.82 -2.91 59.92
CA GLN A 556 23.93 -2.80 61.07
C GLN A 556 23.45 -4.19 61.56
N CYS A 557 23.28 -5.13 60.62
CA CYS A 557 22.63 -6.43 60.87
C CYS A 557 23.62 -7.57 61.15
N CYS A 558 24.87 -7.45 60.72
CA CYS A 558 25.91 -8.48 60.91
C CYS A 558 26.99 -8.11 61.96
N ASN A 559 26.81 -7.03 62.72
CA ASN A 559 27.76 -6.61 63.74
C ASN A 559 27.60 -7.44 65.02
N GLY A 560 28.48 -8.44 65.22
CA GLY A 560 28.47 -9.31 66.40
C GLY A 560 27.95 -10.73 66.18
N LEU A 561 27.78 -11.15 64.92
CA LEU A 561 27.70 -12.57 64.56
C LEU A 561 29.13 -13.16 64.50
N ASP A 562 29.30 -14.41 64.96
CA ASP A 562 30.58 -15.15 64.86
C ASP A 562 30.76 -15.70 63.44
N ASP A 563 32.01 -15.92 63.03
CA ASP A 563 32.43 -16.21 61.66
C ASP A 563 32.27 -17.69 61.20
N ASP A 564 31.73 -18.56 62.05
CA ASP A 564 31.61 -20.02 61.86
C ASP A 564 30.17 -20.52 61.48
N LEU A 565 29.37 -19.75 60.74
CA LEU A 565 27.96 -20.09 60.41
C LEU A 565 27.77 -20.69 59.00
N ASP A 566 28.04 -21.99 58.87
CA ASP A 566 27.93 -22.78 57.62
C ASP A 566 26.49 -23.18 57.19
N GLU A 567 25.44 -22.94 57.98
CA GLU A 567 24.05 -23.29 57.63
C GLU A 567 23.06 -22.11 57.76
N TYR A 568 22.13 -22.04 56.80
CA TYR A 568 21.18 -20.93 56.59
C TYR A 568 20.08 -20.79 57.67
N SER A 569 20.22 -21.45 58.83
CA SER A 569 19.16 -21.61 59.85
C SER A 569 19.36 -20.84 61.15
N ASP A 570 20.47 -20.10 61.33
CA ASP A 570 20.76 -19.33 62.56
C ASP A 570 20.54 -17.81 62.43
N TYR A 571 19.83 -17.35 61.39
CA TYR A 571 19.33 -15.97 61.37
C TYR A 571 18.20 -15.79 62.39
N PRO A 572 18.29 -14.81 63.33
CA PRO A 572 17.26 -14.62 64.34
C PRO A 572 16.00 -13.96 63.75
N ASP A 573 14.84 -14.58 63.99
CA ASP A 573 13.52 -13.93 63.87
C ASP A 573 13.37 -12.86 64.97
N ASP A 574 13.96 -11.68 64.78
CA ASP A 574 13.78 -10.50 65.65
C ASP A 574 13.28 -9.29 64.83
N ASP A 575 12.21 -8.65 65.33
CA ASP A 575 11.42 -7.62 64.64
C ASP A 575 12.18 -6.28 64.43
N GLN A 576 13.48 -6.23 64.72
CA GLN A 576 14.34 -5.04 64.56
C GLN A 576 15.14 -5.01 63.24
N CYS A 577 15.18 -6.10 62.47
CA CYS A 577 15.79 -6.12 61.12
C CYS A 577 14.83 -5.68 60.00
N MET A 578 14.09 -4.59 60.23
CA MET A 578 13.12 -4.04 59.27
C MET A 578 13.76 -3.01 58.34
N CYS A 579 14.12 -3.42 57.12
CA CYS A 579 14.48 -2.51 56.04
C CYS A 579 13.27 -1.72 55.53
N GLY A 580 12.94 -0.61 56.20
CA GLY A 580 12.31 0.56 55.60
C GLY A 580 10.91 0.41 54.98
N LEU A 581 9.89 0.06 55.78
CA LEU A 581 8.50 0.40 55.48
C LEU A 581 7.82 0.98 56.73
N ASP A 582 7.33 2.21 56.64
CA ASP A 582 6.55 2.88 57.70
C ASP A 582 5.07 2.50 57.57
N PRO A 583 4.44 1.84 58.57
CA PRO A 583 3.03 1.45 58.50
C PRO A 583 2.03 2.58 58.83
N SER A 584 2.48 3.83 59.06
CA SER A 584 1.64 4.89 59.64
C SER A 584 0.96 5.86 58.64
N GLU A 585 1.25 5.78 57.33
CA GLU A 585 0.54 6.56 56.30
C GLU A 585 -0.60 5.76 55.64
N VAL A 586 -1.71 5.60 56.39
CA VAL A 586 -3.02 5.22 55.83
C VAL A 586 -4.07 6.23 56.32
N GLU A 587 -4.26 7.33 55.57
CA GLU A 587 -5.42 8.20 55.77
C GLU A 587 -6.61 7.75 54.92
N GLU A 588 -7.79 7.70 55.54
CA GLU A 588 -9.05 7.29 54.91
C GLU A 588 -9.59 8.38 53.96
N LEU A 589 -10.01 7.98 52.75
CA LEU A 589 -10.71 8.89 51.83
C LEU A 589 -12.11 9.26 52.37
N PRO A 590 -12.48 10.55 52.45
CA PRO A 590 -13.84 10.95 52.81
C PRO A 590 -14.83 10.70 51.65
N PRO A 591 -16.13 10.51 51.94
CA PRO A 591 -17.12 10.14 50.92
C PRO A 591 -17.46 11.28 49.95
N VAL A 592 -17.74 10.89 48.70
CA VAL A 592 -18.12 11.78 47.60
C VAL A 592 -19.44 12.52 47.89
N PRO A 593 -19.50 13.86 47.78
CA PRO A 593 -20.76 14.61 47.84
C PRO A 593 -21.53 14.53 46.51
N GLU A 594 -22.85 14.38 46.59
CA GLU A 594 -23.74 14.37 45.42
C GLU A 594 -23.76 15.73 44.68
N LEU A 595 -23.77 15.69 43.34
CA LEU A 595 -23.94 16.88 42.50
C LEU A 595 -25.42 17.32 42.46
N PRO A 596 -25.74 18.61 42.67
CA PRO A 596 -27.12 19.09 42.64
C PRO A 596 -27.62 19.33 41.20
N THR A 597 -28.72 18.69 40.86
CA THR A 597 -29.49 18.92 39.63
C THR A 597 -30.04 20.35 39.57
N ILE A 598 -29.70 21.13 38.53
CA ILE A 598 -30.38 22.40 38.22
C ILE A 598 -30.85 22.42 36.77
N LEU A 599 -32.15 22.64 36.60
CA LEU A 599 -32.82 22.83 35.31
C LEU A 599 -32.45 24.16 34.67
N LEU A 600 -32.33 24.19 33.34
CA LEU A 600 -32.68 25.38 32.55
C LEU A 600 -33.61 24.98 31.38
N PHE A 601 -34.74 25.68 31.29
CA PHE A 601 -35.77 25.45 30.27
C PHE A 601 -35.49 26.26 28.99
N SER A 602 -35.40 25.54 27.88
CA SER A 602 -36.03 25.81 26.57
C SER A 602 -36.22 27.25 26.04
N ILE A 603 -35.37 27.65 25.08
CA ILE A 603 -35.71 28.24 23.74
C ILE A 603 -34.55 27.87 22.77
N GLY A 604 -34.72 27.53 21.48
CA GLY A 604 -35.92 27.18 20.70
C GLY A 604 -35.77 27.44 19.19
N LEU A 605 -35.77 26.37 18.37
CA LEU A 605 -35.58 26.33 16.89
C LEU A 605 -34.15 26.70 16.40
N LEU A 606 -33.59 26.16 15.29
CA LEU A 606 -34.23 25.52 14.13
C LEU A 606 -33.38 24.36 13.52
N VAL A 607 -34.10 23.44 12.87
CA VAL A 607 -33.75 22.19 12.17
C VAL A 607 -32.57 22.24 11.19
N LEU A 608 -31.69 21.21 11.20
CA LEU A 608 -31.39 20.37 10.02
C LEU A 608 -30.65 19.06 10.41
N SER A 609 -30.96 17.98 9.69
CA SER A 609 -30.51 16.61 9.96
C SER A 609 -29.27 16.24 9.16
N GLY A 610 -28.21 15.78 9.83
CA GLY A 610 -27.07 15.11 9.21
C GLY A 610 -26.78 13.80 9.95
N TYR A 611 -26.70 12.69 9.21
CA TYR A 611 -26.28 11.40 9.77
C TYR A 611 -24.76 11.44 10.04
N VAL A 612 -24.36 11.44 11.31
CA VAL A 612 -22.95 11.18 11.68
C VAL A 612 -22.76 9.67 11.77
N MET A 613 -22.19 9.09 10.73
CA MET A 613 -21.86 7.66 10.69
C MET A 613 -20.55 7.44 11.46
N VAL A 614 -20.65 7.22 12.77
CA VAL A 614 -19.48 6.88 13.61
C VAL A 614 -19.05 5.44 13.31
N ARG A 615 -18.07 5.28 12.41
CA ARG A 615 -17.40 4.00 12.18
C ARG A 615 -16.55 3.69 13.42
N ARG A 616 -16.86 2.61 14.13
CA ARG A 616 -16.03 2.14 15.25
C ARG A 616 -14.71 1.62 14.71
N THR A 617 -13.61 2.30 15.05
CA THR A 617 -12.28 1.71 15.07
C THR A 617 -12.25 0.65 16.18
N ASN A 618 -12.43 -0.61 15.82
CA ASN A 618 -11.90 -1.71 16.62
C ASN A 618 -10.45 -1.94 16.15
N ARG A 619 -9.57 -2.17 17.12
CA ARG A 619 -8.18 -2.58 16.94
C ARG A 619 -8.11 -3.92 16.22
#